data_AF-A0A543F3W7-F1
#
_entry.id   AF-A0A543F3W7-F1
#
_cell.length_a   1.000
_cell.length_b   1.000
_cell.length_c   1.000
_cell.angle_alpha   90.00
_cell.angle_beta   90.00
_cell.angle_gamma   90.00
#
_symmetry.space_group_name_H-M   'P 1'
#
loop_
_entity.id
_entity.type
_entity.pdbx_description
1 polymer ?
#
loop_
_entity_poly.entity_id
_entity_poly.type
_entity_poly.pdbx_seq_one_letter_code
_entity_poly.pdbx_strand_id
1 'polypeptide(L)'
;MRVESPDYRELIGALFADEFADGAVDLEALRSIHAGEFGTWLSALDRSGLFDKEALTTVADQWRRDPMLLLDALLADADDVTRRRWLMAWSSLDRPEPLGQIG
;
A
#
# COMPACT_ATOMS: atom_id res chain seq x y z
N MET A 1 3.12 -31.33 -0.09
CA MET A 1 2.77 -30.01 0.47
C MET A 1 3.91 -29.08 0.10
N ARG A 2 3.81 -28.39 -1.04
CA ARG A 2 4.73 -27.29 -1.33
C ARG A 2 4.29 -26.18 -0.39
N VAL A 3 5.15 -25.73 0.49
CA VAL A 3 4.98 -24.40 1.09
C VAL A 3 5.14 -23.48 -0.10
N GLU A 4 4.02 -23.09 -0.69
CA GLU A 4 3.98 -21.99 -1.63
C GLU A 4 4.57 -20.82 -0.83
N SER A 5 5.71 -20.30 -1.30
CA SER A 5 6.29 -19.12 -0.70
C SER A 5 5.17 -18.08 -0.66
N PRO A 6 4.75 -17.62 0.52
CA PRO A 6 3.60 -16.72 0.63
C PRO A 6 3.83 -15.57 -0.34
N ASP A 7 2.81 -15.28 -1.15
CA ASP A 7 2.93 -14.21 -2.13
C ASP A 7 3.31 -12.94 -1.37
N TYR A 8 4.29 -12.19 -1.88
CA TYR A 8 4.84 -11.02 -1.19
C TYR A 8 3.73 -10.04 -0.74
N ARG A 9 2.62 -10.02 -1.47
CA ARG A 9 1.40 -9.26 -1.16
C ARG A 9 0.75 -9.71 0.15
N GLU A 10 0.64 -11.01 0.38
CA GLU A 10 0.10 -11.56 1.63
C GLU A 10 1.00 -11.23 2.81
N LEU A 11 2.33 -11.32 2.64
CA LEU A 11 3.29 -10.93 3.68
C LEU A 11 3.21 -9.44 4.03
N ILE A 12 3.05 -8.57 3.02
CA ILE A 12 2.86 -7.14 3.23
C ILE A 12 1.55 -6.89 3.98
N GLY A 13 0.43 -7.45 3.50
CA GLY A 13 -0.87 -7.30 4.15
C GLY A 13 -0.84 -7.75 5.62
N ALA A 14 -0.23 -8.90 5.90
CA ALA A 14 -0.08 -9.41 7.27
C ALA A 14 0.84 -8.54 8.15
N LEU A 15 1.94 -8.02 7.60
CA LEU A 15 2.89 -7.19 8.36
C LEU A 15 2.25 -5.87 8.80
N PHE A 16 1.43 -5.27 7.95
CA PHE A 16 0.80 -3.98 8.21
C PHE A 16 -0.65 -4.07 8.71
N ALA A 17 -1.20 -5.29 8.86
CA ALA A 17 -2.57 -5.49 9.32
C ALA A 17 -2.88 -4.79 10.65
N ASP A 18 -1.90 -4.72 11.57
CA ASP A 18 -2.04 -4.04 12.86
C ASP A 18 -2.20 -2.52 12.73
N GLU A 19 -1.46 -1.89 11.80
CA GLU A 19 -1.59 -0.45 11.52
C GLU A 19 -2.94 -0.10 10.87
N PHE A 20 -3.61 -1.08 10.26
CA PHE A 20 -4.90 -0.90 9.58
C PHE A 20 -6.10 -1.53 10.30
N ALA A 21 -5.88 -2.12 11.48
CA ALA A 21 -6.89 -2.87 12.23
C ALA A 21 -8.06 -2.01 12.73
N ASP A 22 -7.86 -0.70 12.91
CA ASP A 22 -8.93 0.22 13.35
C ASP A 22 -9.95 0.54 12.24
N GLY A 23 -9.69 0.11 11.00
CA GLY A 23 -10.59 0.34 9.86
C GLY A 23 -10.69 1.80 9.40
N ALA A 24 -9.89 2.68 10.01
CA ALA A 24 -9.67 4.04 9.56
C ALA A 24 -8.82 4.03 8.27
N VAL A 25 -9.23 4.83 7.29
CA VAL A 25 -8.39 5.06 6.11
C VAL A 25 -7.29 6.02 6.52
N ASP A 26 -6.06 5.55 6.52
CA ASP A 26 -4.90 6.39 6.80
C ASP A 26 -4.57 7.24 5.57
N LEU A 27 -5.21 8.41 5.48
CA LEU A 27 -5.09 9.31 4.32
C LEU A 27 -3.66 9.81 4.11
N GLU A 28 -2.87 9.92 5.18
CA GLU A 28 -1.46 10.29 5.09
C GLU A 28 -0.62 9.18 4.47
N ALA A 29 -0.86 7.93 4.87
CA ALA A 29 -0.25 6.76 4.26
C ALA A 29 -0.65 6.66 2.77
N LEU A 30 -1.94 6.83 2.46
CA LEU A 30 -2.47 6.80 1.10
C LEU A 30 -1.83 7.88 0.21
N ARG A 31 -1.69 9.11 0.72
CA ARG A 31 -1.02 10.22 0.02
C ARG A 31 0.47 9.93 -0.19
N SER A 32 1.14 9.33 0.79
CA SER A 32 2.55 8.97 0.68
C SER A 32 2.76 7.91 -0.41
N ILE A 33 1.94 6.85 -0.42
CA ILE A 33 1.94 5.82 -1.49
C ILE A 33 1.70 6.48 -2.86
N HIS A 34 0.70 7.37 -2.95
CA HIS A 34 0.35 8.08 -4.18
C HIS A 34 1.46 9.03 -4.65
N ALA A 35 2.21 9.64 -3.73
CA ALA A 35 3.35 10.51 -4.03
C ALA A 35 4.63 9.73 -4.40
N GLY A 36 4.63 8.40 -4.26
CA GLY A 36 5.82 7.56 -4.47
C GLY A 36 6.77 7.48 -3.27
N GLU A 37 6.32 7.95 -2.10
CA GLU A 37 7.07 7.94 -0.85
C GLU A 37 7.00 6.55 -0.20
N PHE A 38 7.73 5.60 -0.78
CA PHE A 38 7.77 4.21 -0.30
C PHE A 38 8.80 3.95 0.81
N GLY A 39 9.58 4.96 1.21
CA GLY A 39 10.73 4.79 2.10
C GLY A 39 10.37 4.15 3.45
N THR A 40 9.27 4.60 4.05
CA THR A 40 8.75 4.06 5.32
C THR A 40 8.36 2.58 5.19
N TRP A 41 7.68 2.23 4.10
CA TRP A 41 7.23 0.86 3.82
C TRP A 41 8.40 -0.09 3.56
N LEU A 42 9.38 0.33 2.76
CA LEU A 42 10.58 -0.47 2.48
C LEU A 42 11.42 -0.67 3.74
N SER A 43 11.49 0.34 4.61
CA SER A 43 12.21 0.26 5.88
C SER A 43 11.52 -0.69 6.87
N ALA A 44 10.18 -0.71 6.90
CA ALA A 44 9.42 -1.69 7.67
C ALA A 44 9.62 -3.12 7.13
N LEU A 45 9.64 -3.31 5.80
CA LEU A 45 9.95 -4.60 5.19
C LEU A 45 11.38 -5.07 5.48
N ASP A 46 12.39 -4.19 5.40
CA ASP A 46 13.77 -4.50 5.76
C ASP A 46 13.87 -4.92 7.24
N ARG A 47 13.18 -4.20 8.13
CA ARG A 47 13.15 -4.50 9.57
C ARG A 47 12.42 -5.80 9.89
N SER A 48 11.46 -6.23 9.06
CA SER A 48 10.78 -7.52 9.24
C SER A 48 11.73 -8.71 9.04
N GLY A 49 12.83 -8.52 8.30
CA GLY A 49 13.78 -9.58 7.95
C GLY A 49 13.22 -10.64 6.99
N LEU A 50 12.01 -10.43 6.46
CA LEU A 50 11.35 -11.36 5.53
C LEU A 50 11.79 -11.17 4.08
N PHE A 51 12.40 -10.03 3.76
CA PHE A 51 12.79 -9.65 2.41
C PHE A 51 14.29 -9.38 2.32
N ASP A 52 14.96 -10.01 1.36
CA ASP A 52 16.33 -9.69 1.01
C ASP A 52 16.44 -8.33 0.30
N LYS A 53 17.64 -7.72 0.33
CA LYS A 53 17.89 -6.42 -0.32
C LYS A 53 17.57 -6.40 -1.81
N GLU A 54 17.79 -7.51 -2.51
CA GLU A 54 17.48 -7.63 -3.94
C GLU A 54 15.96 -7.66 -4.18
N ALA A 55 15.22 -8.36 -3.32
CA ALA A 55 13.77 -8.39 -3.33
C ALA A 55 13.19 -7.00 -3.03
N LEU A 56 13.69 -6.30 -2.00
CA LEU A 56 13.28 -4.93 -1.66
C LEU A 56 13.51 -3.96 -2.82
N THR A 57 14.65 -4.07 -3.51
CA THR A 57 14.97 -3.22 -4.67
C THR A 57 13.98 -3.46 -5.82
N THR A 58 13.66 -4.73 -6.07
CA THR A 58 12.71 -5.13 -7.11
C THR A 58 11.28 -4.70 -6.78
N VAL A 59 10.87 -4.82 -5.51
CA VAL A 59 9.57 -4.36 -5.02
C VAL A 59 9.46 -2.84 -5.10
N ALA A 60 10.51 -2.11 -4.70
CA ALA A 60 10.56 -0.65 -4.80
C ALA A 60 10.42 -0.14 -6.23
N ASP A 61 11.09 -0.80 -7.19
CA ASP A 61 10.99 -0.46 -8.62
C ASP A 61 9.58 -0.71 -9.17
N GLN A 62 8.95 -1.83 -8.77
CA GLN A 62 7.56 -2.12 -9.12
C GLN A 62 6.59 -1.08 -8.56
N TRP A 63 6.70 -0.71 -7.29
CA TRP A 63 5.83 0.29 -6.67
C TRP A 63 5.99 1.68 -7.28
N ARG A 64 7.20 2.05 -7.71
CA ARG A 64 7.41 3.32 -8.44
C ARG A 64 6.75 3.33 -9.81
N ARG A 65 6.66 2.18 -10.47
CA ARG A 65 5.96 2.04 -11.76
C ARG A 65 4.45 2.01 -11.57
N ASP A 66 4.00 1.31 -10.54
CA ASP A 66 2.59 1.14 -10.23
C ASP A 66 2.36 1.16 -8.70
N PRO A 67 2.03 2.32 -8.11
CA PRO A 67 1.81 2.44 -6.67
C PRO A 67 0.57 1.67 -6.20
N MET A 68 -0.33 1.32 -7.14
CA MET A 68 -1.52 0.53 -6.88
C MET A 68 -1.17 -0.90 -6.43
N LEU A 69 -0.01 -1.43 -6.82
CA LEU A 69 0.49 -2.73 -6.33
C LEU A 69 0.65 -2.78 -4.81
N LEU A 70 1.14 -1.70 -4.20
CA LEU A 70 1.26 -1.62 -2.74
C LEU A 70 -0.11 -1.51 -2.08
N LEU A 71 -0.99 -0.66 -2.62
CA LEU A 71 -2.36 -0.53 -2.12
C LEU A 71 -3.11 -1.87 -2.14
N ASP A 72 -3.01 -2.62 -3.24
CA ASP A 72 -3.66 -3.92 -3.39
C ASP A 72 -3.08 -4.97 -2.42
N ALA A 73 -1.77 -4.90 -2.16
CA ALA A 73 -1.11 -5.76 -1.17
C ALA A 73 -1.60 -5.47 0.27
N LEU A 74 -1.74 -4.18 0.63
CA LEU A 74 -2.29 -3.79 1.94
C LEU A 74 -3.74 -4.24 2.12
N LEU A 75 -4.49 -4.29 1.03
CA LEU A 75 -5.90 -4.68 1.01
C LEU A 75 -6.13 -6.16 0.69
N ALA A 76 -5.08 -6.98 0.67
CA ALA A 76 -5.19 -8.40 0.32
C ALA A 76 -6.09 -9.16 1.32
N ASP A 77 -5.91 -8.90 2.62
CA ASP A 77 -6.67 -9.52 3.72
C ASP A 77 -7.82 -8.64 4.23
N ALA A 78 -7.94 -7.40 3.74
CA ALA A 78 -8.95 -6.46 4.18
C ALA A 78 -10.36 -6.85 3.69
N ASP A 79 -11.38 -6.62 4.54
CA ASP A 79 -12.79 -6.76 4.15
C ASP A 79 -13.17 -5.85 2.97
N ASP A 80 -14.19 -6.26 2.21
CA ASP A 80 -14.67 -5.55 1.03
C ASP A 80 -15.06 -4.09 1.34
N VAL A 81 -15.58 -3.84 2.55
CA VAL A 81 -15.92 -2.49 3.04
C VAL A 81 -14.68 -1.62 3.17
N THR A 82 -13.62 -2.13 3.80
CA THR A 82 -12.34 -1.45 3.96
C THR A 82 -11.71 -1.21 2.60
N ARG A 83 -11.63 -2.25 1.75
CA ARG A 83 -11.12 -2.14 0.38
C ARG A 83 -11.85 -1.03 -0.40
N ARG A 84 -13.17 -1.00 -0.34
CA ARG A 84 -13.98 -0.01 -1.06
C ARG A 84 -13.73 1.42 -0.55
N ARG A 85 -13.59 1.62 0.76
CA ARG A 85 -13.26 2.93 1.35
C ARG A 85 -11.90 3.43 0.89
N TRP A 86 -10.89 2.56 0.91
CA TRP A 86 -9.54 2.89 0.47
C TRP A 86 -9.47 3.21 -1.02
N LEU A 87 -10.14 2.44 -1.88
CA LEU A 87 -10.23 2.71 -3.31
C LEU A 87 -10.97 4.03 -3.63
N MET A 88 -12.02 4.35 -2.86
CA MET A 88 -12.72 5.63 -2.96
C MET A 88 -11.83 6.81 -2.58
N ALA A 89 -11.07 6.68 -1.48
CA ALA A 89 -10.11 7.69 -1.06
C ALA A 89 -8.99 7.86 -2.09
N TRP A 90 -8.49 6.76 -2.67
CA TRP A 90 -7.47 6.76 -3.72
C TRP A 90 -7.96 7.50 -4.97
N SER A 91 -9.16 7.18 -5.43
CA SER A 91 -9.79 7.86 -6.58
C SER A 91 -10.05 9.35 -6.32
N SER A 92 -10.12 9.76 -5.05
CA SER A 92 -10.25 11.16 -4.67
C SER A 92 -8.91 11.91 -4.72
N LEU A 93 -7.78 11.21 -4.60
CA LEU A 93 -6.43 11.77 -4.78
C LEU A 93 -6.07 11.93 -6.26
N ASP A 94 -6.53 11.01 -7.11
CA ASP A 94 -6.33 11.09 -8.57
C ASP A 94 -7.11 12.25 -9.20
N ARG A 95 -8.22 12.66 -8.55
CA ARG A 95 -8.98 13.82 -8.98
C ARG A 95 -8.12 15.08 -8.82
N PRO A 96 -7.72 15.76 -9.92
CA PRO A 96 -7.13 17.08 -9.79
C PRO A 96 -8.16 17.94 -9.06
N GLU A 97 -7.74 18.61 -7.98
CA GLU A 97 -8.60 19.56 -7.28
C GLU A 97 -9.28 20.42 -8.34
N PRO A 98 -10.62 20.56 -8.34
CA PRO A 98 -11.27 21.47 -9.27
C PRO A 98 -10.79 22.88 -8.89
N LEU A 99 -9.75 23.34 -9.59
CA LEU A 99 -9.32 24.73 -9.68
C LEU A 99 -10.48 25.50 -10.34
N GLY A 100 -11.52 25.77 -9.56
CA GLY A 100 -12.80 26.20 -10.12
C GLY A 100 -13.90 26.44 -9.11
N GLN A 101 -13.60 27.08 -7.97
CA GLN A 101 -14.61 27.90 -7.29
C GLN A 101 -14.01 29.25 -6.90
N ILE A 102 -13.67 30.02 -7.94
CA ILE A 102 -13.55 31.48 -7.87
C ILE A 102 -14.44 32.01 -8.99
N GLY A 103 -15.66 32.39 -8.60
CA GLY A 103 -16.70 32.96 -9.44
C GLY A 103 -17.80 33.52 -8.57
#